data_AF-Q4TJ37-F1
#
_entry.id   AF-Q4TJ37-F1
#
_cell.length_a   1.000
_cell.length_b   1.000
_cell.length_c   1.000
_cell.angle_alpha   90.00
_cell.angle_beta   90.00
_cell.angle_gamma   90.00
#
_symmetry.space_group_name_H-M   'P 1'
#
loop_
_entity.id
_entity.type
_entity.pdbx_description
1 polymer ?
#
loop_
_entity_poly.entity_id
_entity_poly.type
_entity_poly.pdbx_seq_one_letter_code
_entity_poly.pdbx_strand_id
1 'polypeptide(L)'
;VYTCMLNRGGGAEADLTVSRLEPGAANLPLAPQSDGDAYYLAIGGGVAEHNWNHIQTVLQDQGLRCQLADHSEDMGMISIQGP
;
A
#
# COMPACT_ATOMS: atom_id res chain seq x y z
N VAL A 1 1.03 -7.92 6.80
CA VAL A 1 2.08 -7.63 7.80
C VAL A 1 1.88 -6.21 8.33
N TYR A 2 1.86 -6.03 9.65
CA TYR A 2 1.85 -4.69 10.27
C TYR A 2 3.28 -4.14 10.32
N THR A 3 3.48 -2.89 9.94
CA THR A 3 4.79 -2.23 9.94
C THR A 3 4.65 -0.71 10.07
N CYS A 4 5.76 -0.05 10.31
CA CYS A 4 5.87 1.41 10.28
C CYS A 4 6.63 1.87 9.02
N MET A 5 6.21 3.02 8.50
CA MET A 5 6.92 3.79 7.49
C MET A 5 7.73 4.87 8.20
N LEU A 6 9.05 4.77 8.14
CA LEU A 6 9.96 5.65 8.88
C LEU A 6 10.54 6.75 7.99
N ASN A 7 10.91 7.85 8.62
CA ASN A 7 11.76 8.87 8.02
C ASN A 7 13.24 8.64 8.32
N ARG A 8 14.09 9.48 7.72
CA ARG A 8 15.55 9.40 7.86
C ARG A 8 16.04 9.62 9.31
N GLY A 9 15.23 10.26 10.16
CA GLY A 9 15.51 10.46 11.58
C GLY A 9 15.05 9.31 12.48
N GLY A 10 14.44 8.26 11.92
CA GLY A 10 13.87 7.14 12.67
C GLY A 10 12.50 7.43 13.29
N GLY A 11 11.90 8.59 12.98
CA GLY A 11 10.51 8.89 13.34
C GLY A 11 9.53 8.14 12.44
N ALA A 12 8.36 7.77 12.97
CA ALA A 12 7.29 7.17 12.19
C ALA A 12 6.48 8.25 11.47
N GLU A 13 6.35 8.11 10.15
CA GLU A 13 5.48 8.93 9.31
C GLU A 13 4.06 8.37 9.31
N ALA A 14 3.93 7.05 9.28
CA ALA A 14 2.67 6.33 9.47
C ALA A 14 2.91 4.88 9.88
N ASP A 15 1.91 4.28 10.51
CA ASP A 15 1.76 2.83 10.59
C ASP A 15 0.78 2.34 9.51
N LEU A 16 1.01 1.12 9.05
CA LEU A 16 0.26 0.54 7.94
C LEU A 16 0.27 -0.98 7.99
N THR A 17 -0.67 -1.57 7.27
CA THR A 17 -0.61 -2.99 6.93
C THR A 17 -0.26 -3.16 5.46
N VAL A 18 0.68 -4.08 5.20
CA VAL A 18 1.12 -4.45 3.86
C VAL A 18 0.70 -5.89 3.59
N SER A 19 -0.02 -6.12 2.51
CA SER A 19 -0.43 -7.44 2.05
C SER A 19 0.18 -7.70 0.69
N ARG A 20 0.89 -8.81 0.52
CA ARG A 20 1.33 -9.24 -0.81
C ARG A 20 0.11 -9.73 -1.57
N LEU A 21 -0.05 -9.25 -2.79
CA LEU A 21 -1.07 -9.72 -3.72
C LEU A 21 -0.42 -10.80 -4.57
N GLU A 22 -0.96 -12.01 -4.51
CA GLU A 22 -0.53 -13.06 -5.43
C GLU A 22 -1.06 -12.74 -6.83
N PRO A 23 -0.25 -12.91 -7.89
CA PRO A 23 -0.74 -12.77 -9.25
C PRO A 23 -1.96 -13.69 -9.40
N GLY A 24 -3.10 -13.13 -9.80
CA GLY A 24 -4.31 -13.92 -9.95
C GLY A 24 -4.05 -15.13 -10.84
N ALA A 25 -4.56 -16.31 -10.45
CA ALA A 25 -4.81 -17.34 -11.44
C ALA A 25 -5.64 -16.68 -12.55
N ALA A 26 -5.11 -16.63 -13.77
CA ALA A 26 -5.79 -16.03 -14.90
C ALA A 26 -7.28 -16.46 -14.87
N ASN A 27 -8.20 -15.49 -14.98
CA ASN A 27 -9.66 -15.65 -15.10
C ASN A 27 -10.56 -15.40 -13.86
N LEU A 28 -10.09 -14.82 -12.76
CA LEU A 28 -11.02 -14.25 -11.76
C LEU A 28 -11.34 -12.78 -12.10
N PRO A 29 -12.62 -12.37 -12.22
CA PRO A 29 -13.01 -11.02 -12.65
C PRO A 29 -12.49 -9.86 -11.79
N LEU A 30 -12.16 -10.16 -10.53
CA LEU A 30 -11.72 -9.18 -9.52
C LEU A 30 -10.28 -9.42 -9.06
N ALA A 31 -9.56 -10.37 -9.67
CA ALA A 31 -8.17 -10.58 -9.30
C ALA A 31 -7.31 -9.43 -9.87
N PRO A 32 -6.46 -8.80 -9.05
CA PRO A 32 -5.58 -7.74 -9.53
C PRO A 32 -4.63 -8.30 -10.59
N GLN A 33 -4.61 -7.65 -11.75
CA GLN A 33 -3.63 -7.94 -12.79
C GLN A 33 -2.33 -7.21 -12.46
N SER A 34 -1.21 -7.92 -12.45
CA SER A 34 0.10 -7.31 -12.27
C SER A 34 1.16 -8.07 -13.05
N ASP A 35 2.05 -7.33 -13.71
CA ASP A 35 3.24 -7.87 -14.36
C ASP A 35 4.40 -7.88 -13.35
N GLY A 36 4.27 -8.67 -12.27
CA GLY A 36 5.32 -8.82 -11.26
C GLY A 36 4.80 -8.92 -9.82
N ASP A 37 5.66 -8.56 -8.87
CA ASP A 37 5.27 -8.51 -7.45
C ASP A 37 4.32 -7.32 -7.20
N ALA A 38 3.18 -7.60 -6.57
CA ALA A 38 2.18 -6.61 -6.22
C ALA A 38 1.92 -6.59 -4.70
N TYR A 39 1.69 -5.39 -4.17
CA TYR A 39 1.45 -5.18 -2.75
C TYR A 39 0.28 -4.21 -2.56
N TYR A 40 -0.61 -4.55 -1.63
CA TYR A 40 -1.66 -3.68 -1.14
C TYR A 40 -1.24 -3.06 0.19
N LEU A 41 -1.32 -1.73 0.28
CA LEU A 41 -0.98 -0.96 1.46
C LEU A 41 -2.28 -0.35 2.00
N ALA A 42 -2.69 -0.74 3.21
CA ALA A 42 -3.77 -0.08 3.93
C ALA A 42 -3.18 0.87 4.98
N ILE A 43 -3.40 2.16 4.77
CA ILE A 43 -2.81 3.26 5.54
C ILE A 43 -3.95 4.13 6.08
N GLY A 44 -3.83 4.65 7.30
CA GLY A 44 -4.81 5.54 7.89
C GLY A 44 -4.99 6.84 7.08
N GLY A 45 -6.24 7.21 6.79
CA GLY A 45 -6.57 8.33 5.89
C GLY A 45 -6.31 9.74 6.47
N GLY A 46 -6.05 9.88 7.76
CA GLY A 46 -5.88 11.19 8.42
C GLY A 46 -4.75 12.07 7.84
N VAL A 47 -3.79 11.45 7.14
CA VAL A 47 -2.64 12.10 6.50
C VAL A 47 -2.31 11.48 5.14
N ALA A 48 -3.34 11.15 4.35
CA ALA A 48 -3.20 10.41 3.07
C ALA A 48 -2.22 11.07 2.08
N GLU A 49 -2.35 12.39 1.83
CA GLU A 49 -1.49 13.12 0.90
C GLU A 49 -0.02 13.12 1.34
N HIS A 50 0.23 13.26 2.65
CA HIS A 50 1.58 13.19 3.22
C HIS A 50 2.20 11.81 3.00
N ASN A 51 1.45 10.74 3.30
CA ASN A 51 1.90 9.37 3.11
C ASN A 51 2.18 9.05 1.63
N TRP A 52 1.31 9.51 0.74
CA TRP A 52 1.49 9.37 -0.70
C TRP A 52 2.80 9.99 -1.17
N ASN A 53 3.02 11.27 -0.81
CA ASN A 53 4.23 12.00 -1.18
C ASN A 53 5.49 11.37 -0.57
N HIS A 54 5.41 10.87 0.66
CA HIS A 54 6.52 10.18 1.30
C HIS A 54 6.91 8.90 0.56
N ILE A 55 5.95 8.04 0.23
CA ILE A 55 6.21 6.82 -0.56
C ILE A 55 6.79 7.19 -1.92
N GLN A 56 6.15 8.09 -2.65
CA GLN A 56 6.59 8.51 -3.98
C GLN A 56 8.03 9.05 -3.96
N THR A 57 8.38 9.86 -2.96
CA THR A 57 9.76 10.37 -2.77
C THR A 57 10.74 9.23 -2.55
N VAL A 58 10.44 8.26 -1.69
CA VAL A 58 11.32 7.11 -1.44
C VAL A 58 11.52 6.25 -2.69
N LEU A 59 10.46 6.00 -3.45
CA LEU A 59 10.53 5.24 -4.71
C LEU A 59 11.45 5.93 -5.72
N GLN A 60 11.36 7.25 -5.83
CA GLN A 60 12.20 8.07 -6.71
C GLN A 60 13.65 8.11 -6.23
N ASP A 61 13.89 8.45 -4.96
CA ASP A 61 15.22 8.55 -4.36
C ASP A 61 16.02 7.25 -4.48
N GLN A 62 15.34 6.10 -4.37
CA GLN A 62 15.98 4.77 -4.49
C GLN A 62 16.00 4.22 -5.91
N GLY A 63 15.39 4.91 -6.89
CA GLY A 63 15.33 4.46 -8.28
C GLY A 63 14.55 3.15 -8.46
N LEU A 64 13.53 2.89 -7.64
CA LEU A 64 12.73 1.68 -7.71
C LEU A 64 11.80 1.72 -8.92
N ARG A 65 11.84 0.65 -9.73
CA ARG A 65 10.97 0.49 -10.90
C ARG A 65 9.63 -0.10 -10.49
N CYS A 66 8.75 0.73 -9.96
CA CYS A 66 7.42 0.33 -9.53
C CYS A 66 6.38 1.39 -9.89
N GLN A 67 5.11 0.98 -9.92
CA GLN A 67 3.97 1.87 -10.07
C GLN A 67 3.25 1.98 -8.73
N LEU A 68 2.90 3.20 -8.35
CA LEU A 68 2.07 3.48 -7.18
C LEU A 68 0.71 3.97 -7.69
N ALA A 69 -0.37 3.37 -7.19
CA ALA A 69 -1.74 3.71 -7.54
C ALA A 69 -2.56 3.95 -6.27
N ASP A 70 -3.40 4.98 -6.29
CA ASP A 70 -4.34 5.28 -5.22
C ASP A 70 -5.71 4.69 -5.54
N HIS A 71 -6.22 3.86 -4.63
CA HIS A 71 -7.54 3.26 -4.70
C HIS A 71 -8.38 3.54 -3.44
N SER A 72 -8.02 4.57 -2.68
CA SER A 72 -8.67 4.91 -1.41
C SER A 72 -10.16 5.23 -1.58
N GLU A 73 -10.54 5.87 -2.68
CA GLU A 73 -11.94 6.22 -3.00
C GLU A 73 -12.68 5.11 -3.77
N ASP A 74 -11.96 4.12 -4.30
CA ASP A 74 -12.54 3.01 -5.06
C ASP A 74 -12.91 1.80 -4.18
N MET A 75 -12.39 1.75 -2.94
CA MET A 75 -12.48 0.57 -2.08
C MET A 75 -13.05 0.91 -0.70
N GLY A 76 -14.05 0.13 -0.26
CA GLY A 76 -14.54 0.15 1.12
C GLY A 76 -13.86 -0.92 1.97
N MET A 77 -13.48 -0.58 3.21
CA MET A 77 -12.96 -1.54 4.18
C MET A 77 -14.05 -1.90 5.20
N ILE A 78 -14.45 -3.17 5.22
CA ILE A 78 -15.39 -3.70 6.21
C ILE A 78 -14.60 -4.54 7.20
N SER A 79 -14.59 -4.12 8.47
CA SER A 79 -14.00 -4.90 9.56
C SER A 79 -15.10 -5.69 10.27
N ILE A 80 -14.98 -7.01 10.27
CA ILE A 80 -15.84 -7.90 11.05
C ILE A 80 -15.00 -8.43 12.20
N GLN A 81 -15.31 -8.00 13.42
CA GLN A 81 -14.67 -8.47 14.65
C GLN A 81 -15.64 -9.26 15.51
N GLY A 82 -15.16 -10.32 16.14
CA GLY A 82 -15.88 -11.14 17.10
C GLY A 82 -14.93 -11.87 18.05
N PRO A 83 -15.46 -12.66 19.00
CA PRO A 83 -14.73 -13.77 19.62
C PRO A 83 -14.50 -14.93 18.64
#